data_AF-A0A2H3B8V3-F1
#
_entry.id   AF-A0A2H3B8V3-F1
#
_cell.length_a   1.000
_cell.length_b   1.000
_cell.length_c   1.000
_cell.angle_alpha   90.00
_cell.angle_beta   90.00
_cell.angle_gamma   90.00
#
_symmetry.space_group_name_H-M   'P 1'
#
loop_
_entity.id
_entity.type
_entity.pdbx_description
1 polymer ?
#
loop_
_entity_poly.entity_id
_entity_poly.type
_entity_poly.pdbx_seq_one_letter_code
_entity_poly.pdbx_strand_id
1 'polypeptide(L)' 'MVTDMKEFCKTCVSCQQAKGGNKMPSGKLHTLPIPTKPWDSIGMDFVGPFPEVEVDK' A
#
# COMPACT_ATOMS: atom_id res chain seq x y z
N MET A 1 7.75 32.56 15.01
CA MET A 1 7.02 32.40 13.73
C MET A 1 7.01 30.97 13.20
N VAL A 2 8.14 30.39 12.77
CA VAL A 2 8.15 29.00 12.23
C VAL A 2 7.73 27.96 13.28
N THR A 3 8.10 28.17 14.55
CA THR A 3 7.72 27.29 15.67
C THR A 3 6.21 27.32 15.93
N ASP A 4 5.63 28.52 16.01
CA ASP A 4 4.20 28.73 16.25
C ASP A 4 3.35 28.12 15.12
N MET A 5 3.82 28.25 13.87
CA MET A 5 3.18 27.60 12.72
C MET A 5 3.21 26.07 12.84
N LYS A 6 4.33 25.50 13.29
CA LYS A 6 4.44 24.05 13.52
C LYS A 6 3.50 23.58 14.63
N GLU A 7 3.37 24.34 15.72
CA GLU A 7 2.44 24.00 16.80
C GLU A 7 0.99 24.09 16.35
N PHE A 8 0.62 25.13 15.61
CA PHE A 8 -0.70 25.24 15.01
C PHE A 8 -1.01 24.06 14.07
N CYS A 9 -0.08 23.70 13.18
CA CYS A 9 -0.27 22.57 12.28
C CYS A 9 -0.37 21.23 13.02
N LYS A 10 0.27 21.08 14.20
CA LYS A 10 0.15 19.88 15.05
C LYS A 10 -1.21 19.76 15.72
N THR A 11 -1.86 20.87 16.07
CA THR A 11 -3.16 20.87 16.76
C THR A 11 -4.36 21.00 15.81
N CYS A 12 -4.16 21.43 14.57
CA CYS A 12 -5.21 21.56 13.56
C CYS A 12 -5.65 20.19 13.01
N VAL A 13 -6.88 19.78 13.34
CA VAL A 13 -7.48 18.50 12.89
C VAL A 13 -7.51 18.38 11.38
N SER A 14 -7.95 19.42 10.66
CA SER A 14 -8.04 19.40 9.19
C SER A 14 -6.68 19.20 8.53
N CYS A 15 -5.62 19.81 9.09
CA CYS A 15 -4.25 19.62 8.60
C CYS A 15 -3.75 18.19 8.87
N GLN A 16 -4.02 17.63 10.05
CA GLN A 16 -3.60 16.28 10.40
C GLN A 16 -4.30 15.21 9.56
N GLN A 17 -5.58 15.40 9.21
CA GLN A 17 -6.32 14.49 8.34
C GLN A 17 -5.87 14.57 6.88
N ALA A 18 -5.67 15.78 6.35
CA ALA A 18 -5.28 15.97 4.94
C ALA A 18 -3.79 15.68 4.68
N LYS A 19 -2.93 15.86 5.71
CA LYS A 19 -1.46 15.73 5.61
C LYS A 19 -0.93 14.84 6.74
N GLY A 20 -1.57 13.70 6.95
CA GLY A 20 -1.07 12.67 7.86
C GLY A 20 0.35 12.24 7.50
N GLY A 21 1.06 11.62 8.44
CA GLY A 21 2.39 11.10 8.18
C GLY A 21 2.37 10.01 7.11
N ASN A 22 3.01 10.24 5.97
CA ASN A 22 3.08 9.26 4.86
C ASN A 22 4.09 8.13 5.11
N LYS A 23 4.73 8.09 6.27
CA LYS A 23 5.79 7.13 6.59
C LYS A 23 5.41 6.35 7.83
N MET A 24 4.88 5.16 7.62
CA MET A 24 4.95 4.11 8.63
C MET A 24 6.41 3.66 8.77
N PRO A 25 6.85 3.20 9.95
CA PRO A 25 8.11 2.47 10.05
C PRO A 25 8.07 1.31 9.05
N SER A 26 9.09 1.21 8.20
CA SER A 26 9.17 0.09 7.26
C SER A 26 9.19 -1.21 8.06
N GLY A 27 8.17 -2.06 7.87
CA GLY A 27 8.16 -3.41 8.42
C GLY A 27 9.28 -4.25 7.81
N LYS A 28 9.74 -5.29 8.52
CA LYS A 28 10.61 -6.29 7.92
C LYS A 28 9.80 -7.07 6.89
N LEU A 29 10.37 -7.31 5.70
CA LEU A 29 9.76 -8.23 4.74
C LEU A 29 9.81 -9.64 5.33
N HIS A 30 8.64 -10.21 5.61
CA HIS A 30 8.51 -11.61 5.99
C HIS A 30 8.44 -12.45 4.71
N THR A 31 9.61 -12.73 4.13
CA THR A 31 9.69 -13.60 2.95
C THR A 31 9.21 -15.00 3.28
N LEU A 32 8.45 -15.60 2.36
CA LEU A 32 8.13 -17.02 2.43
C LEU A 32 9.42 -17.85 2.37
N PRO A 33 9.48 -19.02 3.04
CA PRO A 33 10.61 -19.92 2.91
C PRO A 33 10.77 -20.38 1.45
N ILE A 34 12.01 -20.71 1.07
CA ILE A 34 12.33 -21.21 -0.27
C ILE A 34 11.74 -22.62 -0.42
N PRO A 35 10.92 -22.88 -1.47
CA PRO A 35 10.41 -24.22 -1.76
C PRO A 35 11.54 -25.21 -2.10
N THR A 36 11.46 -26.45 -1.61
CA THR A 36 12.54 -27.46 -1.77
C THR A 36 12.22 -28.54 -2.80
N LYS A 37 10.95 -28.71 -3.15
CA LYS A 37 10.43 -29.71 -4.07
C LYS A 37 9.39 -29.06 -5.00
N PRO A 38 9.11 -29.68 -6.16
CA PRO A 38 8.00 -29.24 -7.00
C PRO A 38 6.70 -29.16 -6.19
N TRP A 39 5.96 -28.07 -6.34
CA TRP A 39 4.64 -27.84 -5.72
C TRP A 39 4.63 -27.60 -4.20
N ASP A 40 5.78 -27.40 -3.55
CA ASP A 40 5.87 -27.08 -2.10
C ASP A 40 5.20 -25.74 -1.72
N SER A 41 5.05 -24.82 -2.69
CA SER A 41 4.35 -23.54 -2.51
C SER A 41 3.73 -23.11 -3.83
N ILE A 42 2.46 -22.67 -3.80
CA ILE A 42 1.72 -22.16 -4.96
C ILE A 42 1.13 -20.80 -4.59
N GLY A 43 1.55 -19.76 -5.31
CA GLY A 43 0.93 -18.43 -5.26
C GLY A 43 -0.10 -18.31 -6.38
N MET A 44 -1.29 -17.78 -6.07
CA MET A 44 -2.36 -17.56 -7.04
C MET A 44 -2.90 -16.16 -6.84
N ASP A 45 -3.19 -15.47 -7.94
CA ASP A 45 -3.84 -14.16 -7.92
C ASP A 45 -4.78 -14.02 -9.12
N PHE A 46 -5.76 -13.14 -9.02
CA PHE A 46 -6.68 -12.84 -10.10
C PHE A 46 -6.18 -11.63 -10.87
N VAL A 47 -6.12 -11.76 -12.19
CA VAL A 47 -5.88 -10.62 -13.08
C VAL A 47 -7.22 -10.17 -13.65
N GLY A 48 -7.47 -8.86 -13.66
CA GLY A 48 -8.67 -8.28 -14.23
C GLY A 48 -9.01 -6.89 -13.68
N PRO A 49 -10.12 -6.28 -14.13
CA PRO A 49 -11.04 -6.81 -15.13
C PRO A 49 -10.42 -6.79 -16.54
N PHE A 50 -10.71 -7.80 -17.34
CA PHE A 50 -10.33 -7.82 -18.75
C PHE A 50 -11.40 -7.12 -19.58
N PRO A 51 -11.03 -6.49 -20.72
CA PRO A 51 -12.03 -5.97 -21.66
C PRO A 51 -12.90 -7.11 -22.18
N GLU A 52 -14.17 -6.81 -22.43
CA GLU A 52 -15.04 -7.72 -23.17
C GLU A 52 -14.46 -7.90 -24.58
N VAL A 53 -14.24 -9.16 -24.99
CA VAL A 53 -13.92 -9.45 -26.38
C VAL A 53 -15.19 -9.26 -27.17
N GLU A 54 -15.22 -8.28 -28.09
CA GLU A 54 -16.27 -8.21 -29.11
C GLU A 54 -16.14 -9.46 -29.98
N VAL A 55 -16.94 -10.49 -29.69
CA VAL A 55 -17.11 -11.65 -30.57
C VAL A 55 -18.06 -11.21 -31.67
N ASP A 56 -17.47 -10.83 -32.80
CA ASP A 56 -18.09 -10.57 -34.10
C ASP A 56 -18.96 -9.32 -34.21
N LYS A 57 -18.56 -8.43 -35.12
CA LYS A 57 -19.38 -7.39 -35.72
C LYS A 57 -19.78 -7.81 -37.13
#